data_AF-A0A6J8DTP0-F1
#
_entry.id   AF-A0A6J8DTP0-F1
#
_cell.length_a   1.000
_cell.length_b   1.000
_cell.length_c   1.000
_cell.angle_alpha   90.00
_cell.angle_beta   90.00
_cell.angle_gamma   90.00
#
_symmetry.space_group_name_H-M   'P 1'
#
loop_
_entity.id
_entity.type
_entity.pdbx_description
1 polymer ?
#
loop_
_entity_poly.entity_id
_entity_poly.type
_entity_poly.pdbx_seq_one_letter_code
_entity_poly.pdbx_strand_id
1 'polypeptide(L)'
;MTEEKIAVSENDVKTKRFKALKDFSDQTSFHGLRYVAEETTFPHRRILWLILILVCFGASVYQISDRVIYYNRWPVTVNLGVNYNKTLQFPAVTICNQNAFKATLAEKYGWYKMIEKMFTTQSGVDELLQDSFYGNITLESLYLNTTHQKEDLIFSCLWKGKTCKSDDFKTVLTDHGVCFTWNSNDDHVSSPGIISFDVSSPGIISFDDSSPGIISFDFE
;
A
#
# COMPACT_ATOMS: atom_id res chain seq x y z
N MET A 1 -33.99 28.18 69.08
CA MET A 1 -33.28 29.45 68.77
C MET A 1 -32.02 29.25 67.90
N THR A 2 -31.42 28.06 67.87
CA THR A 2 -30.25 27.74 67.02
C THR A 2 -30.62 27.36 65.58
N GLU A 3 -31.70 26.61 65.35
CA GLU A 3 -32.11 26.18 64.00
C GLU A 3 -32.61 27.33 63.09
N GLU A 4 -33.30 28.30 63.68
CA GLU A 4 -33.80 29.48 62.97
C GLU A 4 -32.65 30.37 62.44
N LYS A 5 -31.56 30.50 63.22
CA LYS A 5 -30.36 31.25 62.79
C LYS A 5 -29.59 30.54 61.67
N ILE A 6 -29.62 29.21 61.65
CA ILE A 6 -28.99 28.40 60.59
C ILE A 6 -29.79 28.51 59.29
N ALA A 7 -31.12 28.43 59.35
CA ALA A 7 -32.00 28.59 58.19
C ALA A 7 -31.93 29.99 57.56
N VAL A 8 -31.82 31.05 58.38
CA VAL A 8 -31.63 32.43 57.90
C VAL A 8 -30.27 32.61 57.20
N SER A 9 -29.20 32.03 57.75
CA SER A 9 -27.86 32.07 57.14
C SER A 9 -27.82 31.32 55.79
N GLU A 10 -28.46 30.16 55.70
CA GLU A 10 -28.48 29.36 54.46
C GLU A 10 -29.25 30.06 53.32
N ASN A 11 -30.37 30.70 53.64
CA ASN A 11 -31.15 31.46 52.66
C ASN A 11 -30.41 32.72 52.16
N ASP A 12 -29.68 33.40 53.03
CA ASP A 12 -28.87 34.57 52.64
C ASP A 12 -27.69 34.17 51.72
N VAL A 13 -27.10 33.00 51.97
CA VAL A 13 -26.05 32.42 51.11
C VAL A 13 -26.61 31.98 49.75
N LYS A 14 -27.77 31.33 49.70
CA LYS A 14 -28.44 30.95 48.43
C LYS A 14 -28.78 32.18 47.59
N THR A 15 -29.29 33.23 48.22
CA THR A 15 -29.68 34.48 47.55
C THR A 15 -28.44 35.19 46.97
N LYS A 16 -27.34 35.27 47.73
CA LYS A 16 -26.07 35.82 47.25
C LYS A 16 -25.49 35.02 46.07
N ARG A 17 -25.55 33.68 46.14
CA ARG A 17 -25.10 32.81 45.05
C ARG A 17 -25.93 32.96 43.79
N PHE A 18 -27.26 33.04 43.94
CA PHE A 18 -28.15 33.23 42.80
C PHE A 18 -27.91 34.58 42.11
N LYS A 19 -27.71 35.64 42.89
CA LYS A 19 -27.35 36.96 42.37
C LYS A 19 -26.02 36.94 41.60
N ALA A 20 -24.99 36.32 42.15
CA ALA A 20 -23.70 36.17 41.48
C ALA A 20 -23.79 35.36 40.16
N LEU A 21 -24.60 34.29 40.15
CA LEU A 21 -24.87 33.50 38.94
C LEU A 21 -25.61 34.31 37.88
N LYS A 22 -26.58 35.15 38.27
CA LYS A 22 -27.31 36.03 37.37
C LYS A 22 -26.37 37.08 36.75
N ASP A 23 -25.60 37.78 37.58
CA ASP A 23 -24.64 38.79 37.13
C ASP A 23 -23.59 38.20 36.17
N PHE A 24 -23.10 36.98 36.46
CA PHE A 24 -22.19 36.25 35.57
C PHE A 24 -22.87 35.85 34.25
N SER A 25 -24.11 35.37 34.33
CA SER A 25 -24.88 34.92 33.18
C SER A 25 -25.18 36.04 32.18
N ASP A 26 -25.36 37.25 32.67
CA ASP A 26 -25.60 38.44 31.83
C ASP A 26 -24.31 38.97 31.18
N GLN A 27 -23.14 38.69 31.78
CA GLN A 27 -21.84 39.15 31.29
C GLN A 27 -21.12 38.11 30.42
N THR A 28 -21.55 36.86 30.43
CA THR A 28 -20.91 35.79 29.66
C THR A 28 -21.41 35.72 28.21
N SER A 29 -20.55 35.24 27.32
CA SER A 29 -20.90 34.92 25.94
C SER A 29 -21.58 33.55 25.77
N PHE A 30 -21.81 32.81 26.86
CA PHE A 30 -22.54 31.53 26.80
C PHE A 30 -24.00 31.73 26.39
N HIS A 31 -24.28 31.35 25.15
CA HIS A 31 -25.63 31.43 24.59
C HIS A 31 -26.55 30.48 25.35
N GLY A 32 -27.67 31.00 25.85
CA GLY A 32 -28.66 30.23 26.60
C GLY A 32 -28.59 30.40 28.12
N LEU A 33 -27.41 30.66 28.69
CA LEU A 33 -27.24 30.71 30.16
C LEU A 33 -28.07 31.83 30.78
N ARG A 34 -28.18 32.99 30.11
CA ARG A 34 -29.01 34.11 30.57
C ARG A 34 -30.47 33.69 30.77
N TYR A 35 -31.01 32.86 29.88
CA TYR A 35 -32.41 32.45 29.95
C TYR A 35 -32.68 31.40 31.04
N VAL A 36 -31.64 30.73 31.51
CA VAL A 36 -31.72 29.82 32.67
C VAL A 36 -31.64 30.61 33.98
N ALA A 37 -30.81 31.66 34.03
CA ALA A 37 -30.63 32.52 35.21
C ALA A 37 -31.71 33.60 35.36
N GLU A 38 -32.41 33.99 34.29
CA GLU A 38 -33.45 35.02 34.31
C GLU A 38 -34.63 34.67 35.22
N GLU A 39 -35.10 35.61 36.04
CA GLU A 39 -36.27 35.46 36.93
C GLU A 39 -37.58 35.54 36.14
N THR A 40 -37.95 34.43 35.49
CA THR A 40 -39.22 34.33 34.76
C THR A 40 -40.35 33.79 35.64
N THR A 41 -41.56 34.34 35.51
CA THR A 41 -42.78 33.89 36.21
C THR A 41 -43.16 32.42 35.95
N PHE A 42 -42.73 31.86 34.82
CA PHE A 42 -43.04 30.48 34.45
C PHE A 42 -41.80 29.57 34.47
N PRO A 43 -41.72 28.57 35.38
CA PRO A 43 -40.53 27.73 35.53
C PRO A 43 -40.27 26.78 34.36
N HIS A 44 -41.29 26.44 33.56
CA HIS A 44 -41.16 25.54 32.40
C HIS A 44 -40.19 26.08 31.34
N ARG A 45 -40.13 27.41 31.16
CA ARG A 45 -39.25 28.05 30.18
C ARG A 45 -37.78 27.87 30.55
N ARG A 46 -37.44 27.98 31.83
CA ARG A 46 -36.08 27.72 32.34
C ARG A 46 -35.65 26.27 32.11
N ILE A 47 -36.56 25.32 32.37
CA ILE A 47 -36.32 23.88 32.17
C ILE A 47 -36.06 23.60 30.69
N LEU A 48 -36.85 24.19 29.78
CA LEU A 48 -36.65 24.03 28.33
C LEU A 48 -35.27 24.54 27.90
N TRP A 49 -34.86 25.73 28.34
CA TRP A 49 -33.53 26.27 28.03
C TRP A 49 -32.40 25.43 28.62
N LEU A 50 -32.58 24.89 29.82
CA LEU A 50 -31.60 24.00 30.45
C LEU A 50 -31.44 22.70 29.64
N ILE A 51 -32.54 22.09 29.21
CA ILE A 51 -32.52 20.89 28.35
C ILE A 51 -31.81 21.21 27.02
N LEU A 52 -32.13 22.34 26.39
CA LEU A 52 -31.53 22.73 25.12
C LEU A 52 -30.01 22.91 25.26
N ILE A 53 -29.55 23.60 26.31
CA ILE A 53 -28.12 23.77 26.60
C ILE A 53 -27.45 22.42 26.81
N LEU A 54 -28.07 21.52 27.59
CA LEU A 54 -27.51 20.20 27.88
C LEU A 54 -27.38 19.35 26.61
N VAL A 55 -28.38 19.38 25.72
CA VAL A 55 -28.34 18.70 24.43
C VAL A 55 -27.24 19.29 23.53
N CYS A 56 -27.16 20.63 23.41
CA CYS A 56 -26.12 21.29 22.62
C CYS A 56 -24.70 21.01 23.14
N PHE A 57 -24.53 21.00 24.46
CA PHE A 57 -23.26 20.67 25.11
C PHE A 57 -22.87 19.21 24.83
N GLY A 58 -23.79 18.26 25.01
CA GLY A 58 -23.55 16.85 24.72
C GLY A 58 -23.19 16.59 23.25
N ALA A 59 -23.91 17.22 22.32
CA ALA A 59 -23.62 17.14 20.88
C ALA A 59 -22.23 17.71 20.54
N SER A 60 -21.85 18.83 21.17
CA SER A 60 -20.54 19.46 20.97
C SER A 60 -19.40 18.56 21.46
N VAL A 61 -19.53 17.98 22.66
CA VAL A 61 -18.54 17.03 23.20
C VAL A 61 -18.42 15.81 22.29
N TYR A 62 -19.53 15.23 21.85
CA TYR A 62 -19.53 14.11 20.91
C TYR A 62 -18.80 14.44 19.60
N GLN A 63 -19.13 15.57 18.97
CA GLN A 63 -18.48 15.99 17.72
C GLN A 63 -16.98 16.23 17.90
N ILE A 64 -16.57 16.86 19.01
CA ILE A 64 -15.16 17.09 19.31
C ILE A 64 -14.44 15.75 19.48
N SER A 65 -15.00 14.81 20.26
CA SER A 65 -14.41 13.48 20.43
C SER A 65 -14.29 12.73 19.11
N ASP A 66 -15.33 12.74 18.28
CA ASP A 66 -15.31 12.09 16.96
C ASP A 66 -14.21 12.68 16.06
N ARG A 67 -14.04 14.01 16.05
CA ARG A 67 -12.99 14.67 15.26
C ARG A 67 -11.59 14.41 15.79
N VAL A 68 -11.40 14.38 17.12
CA VAL A 68 -10.11 14.04 17.74
C VAL A 68 -9.73 12.59 17.43
N ILE A 69 -10.67 11.66 17.55
CA ILE A 69 -10.46 10.25 17.19
C ILE A 69 -10.13 10.13 15.70
N TYR A 70 -10.87 10.83 14.84
CA TYR A 70 -10.61 10.84 13.40
C TYR A 70 -9.20 11.39 13.08
N TYR A 71 -8.79 12.49 13.71
CA TYR A 71 -7.45 13.06 13.53
C TYR A 71 -6.34 12.08 13.98
N ASN A 72 -6.53 11.41 15.12
CA ASN A 72 -5.59 10.42 15.65
C ASN A 72 -5.53 9.12 14.84
N ARG A 73 -6.43 8.91 13.87
CA ARG A 73 -6.36 7.81 12.90
C ARG A 73 -5.46 8.11 11.71
N TRP A 74 -4.86 9.29 11.65
CA TRP A 74 -3.96 9.72 10.56
C TRP A 74 -4.52 9.44 9.15
N PRO A 75 -5.77 9.86 8.86
CA PRO A 75 -6.38 9.59 7.57
C PRO A 75 -5.64 10.34 6.46
N VAL A 76 -5.25 9.63 5.41
CA VAL A 76 -4.57 10.19 4.25
C VAL A 76 -5.54 10.30 3.07
N THR A 77 -5.47 11.42 2.34
CA THR A 77 -6.23 11.61 1.09
C THR A 77 -5.26 11.56 -0.08
N VAL A 78 -5.50 10.66 -1.02
CA VAL A 78 -4.68 10.53 -2.23
C VAL A 78 -5.32 11.34 -3.35
N ASN A 79 -4.59 12.31 -3.89
CA ASN A 79 -5.00 13.06 -5.07
C ASN A 79 -4.29 12.49 -6.31
N LEU A 80 -5.06 11.96 -7.26
CA LEU A 80 -4.54 11.41 -8.51
C LEU A 80 -4.60 12.47 -9.61
N GLY A 81 -3.47 12.80 -10.20
CA GLY A 81 -3.37 13.68 -11.37
C GLY A 81 -2.69 12.95 -12.52
N VAL A 82 -3.28 12.99 -13.72
CA VAL A 82 -2.69 12.42 -14.93
C VAL A 82 -2.05 13.55 -15.73
N ASN A 83 -0.74 13.46 -15.97
CA ASN A 83 -0.01 14.41 -16.82
C ASN A 83 0.42 13.69 -18.10
N TYR A 84 -0.02 14.21 -19.25
CA TYR A 84 0.32 13.68 -20.56
C TYR A 84 1.62 14.31 -21.06
N ASN A 85 2.75 13.66 -20.75
CA ASN A 85 4.05 14.05 -21.30
C ASN A 85 4.27 13.41 -22.68
N LYS A 86 4.87 14.15 -23.62
CA LYS A 86 5.16 13.67 -24.98
C LYS A 86 6.41 12.80 -25.06
N THR A 87 7.24 12.78 -24.02
CA THR A 87 8.46 11.98 -23.94
C THR A 87 8.54 11.30 -22.58
N LEU A 88 8.40 9.98 -22.55
CA LEU A 88 8.64 9.16 -21.37
C LEU A 88 9.86 8.25 -21.62
N GLN A 89 10.62 7.99 -20.57
CA GLN A 89 11.66 6.97 -20.61
C GLN A 89 11.00 5.60 -20.48
N PHE A 90 11.39 4.68 -21.33
CA PHE A 90 10.87 3.31 -21.28
C PHE A 90 11.57 2.54 -20.16
N PRO A 91 10.88 1.66 -19.42
CA PRO A 91 11.48 0.96 -18.30
C PRO A 91 12.53 -0.07 -18.75
N ALA A 92 13.31 -0.55 -17.79
CA ALA A 92 14.07 -1.78 -17.95
C ALA A 92 13.11 -2.97 -18.06
N VAL A 93 13.34 -3.86 -19.04
CA VAL A 93 12.53 -5.06 -19.24
C VAL A 93 13.37 -6.29 -18.95
N THR A 94 12.96 -7.08 -17.97
CA THR A 94 13.60 -8.35 -17.62
C THR A 94 12.77 -9.52 -18.14
N ILE A 95 13.41 -10.39 -18.91
CA ILE A 95 12.81 -11.61 -19.45
C ILE A 95 13.50 -12.81 -18.81
N CYS A 96 12.69 -13.72 -18.29
CA CYS A 96 13.13 -14.97 -17.68
C CYS A 96 12.47 -16.14 -18.40
N ASN A 97 13.21 -17.23 -18.60
CA ASN A 97 12.59 -18.50 -18.94
C ASN A 97 11.92 -19.08 -17.68
N GLN A 98 10.69 -19.60 -17.79
CA GLN A 98 10.03 -20.30 -16.69
C GLN A 98 10.81 -21.56 -16.28
N ASN A 99 11.50 -22.18 -17.25
CA ASN A 99 12.43 -23.25 -16.97
C ASN A 99 13.79 -22.63 -16.57
N ALA A 100 14.09 -22.70 -15.27
CA ALA A 100 15.34 -22.19 -14.71
C ALA A 100 16.58 -22.96 -15.21
N PHE A 101 16.38 -24.21 -15.64
CA PHE A 101 17.44 -25.14 -15.99
C PHE A 101 17.19 -25.81 -17.35
N LYS A 102 18.21 -25.82 -18.20
CA LYS A 102 18.23 -26.54 -19.47
C LYS A 102 18.56 -28.01 -19.20
N ALA A 103 17.59 -28.89 -19.39
CA ALA A 103 17.70 -30.32 -19.09
C ALA A 103 18.95 -30.99 -19.69
N THR A 104 19.29 -30.66 -20.95
CA THR A 104 20.49 -31.22 -21.62
C THR A 104 21.80 -30.80 -20.96
N LEU A 105 21.88 -29.59 -20.41
CA LEU A 105 23.06 -29.13 -19.67
C LEU A 105 23.10 -29.78 -18.29
N ALA A 106 21.96 -29.86 -17.60
CA ALA A 106 21.86 -30.55 -16.31
C ALA A 106 22.26 -32.03 -16.41
N GLU A 107 21.89 -32.72 -17.49
CA GLU A 107 22.31 -34.11 -17.75
C GLU A 107 23.80 -34.21 -18.04
N LYS A 108 24.34 -33.31 -18.88
CA LYS A 108 25.77 -33.24 -19.20
C LYS A 108 26.65 -33.09 -17.95
N TYR A 109 26.19 -32.33 -16.96
CA TYR A 109 26.90 -32.14 -15.69
C TYR A 109 26.53 -33.18 -14.61
N GLY A 110 25.60 -34.09 -14.89
CA GLY A 110 25.14 -35.12 -13.94
C GLY A 110 24.24 -34.59 -12.82
N TRP A 111 23.69 -33.38 -12.96
CA TRP A 111 22.86 -32.70 -11.95
C TRP A 111 21.36 -32.88 -12.16
N TYR A 112 20.94 -33.47 -13.27
CA TYR A 112 19.51 -33.64 -13.60
C TYR A 112 18.71 -34.28 -12.45
N LYS A 113 19.20 -35.42 -11.91
CA LYS A 113 18.53 -36.14 -10.82
C LYS A 113 18.48 -35.36 -9.50
N MET A 114 19.46 -34.49 -9.25
CA MET A 114 19.47 -33.59 -8.10
C MET A 114 18.34 -32.57 -8.22
N ILE A 115 18.28 -31.91 -9.37
CA ILE A 115 17.29 -30.87 -9.67
C ILE A 115 15.88 -31.47 -9.65
N GLU A 116 15.68 -32.63 -10.27
CA GLU A 116 14.40 -33.36 -10.26
C GLU A 116 13.92 -33.59 -8.82
N LYS A 117 14.78 -34.14 -7.95
CA LYS A 117 14.46 -34.37 -6.54
C LYS A 117 14.16 -33.09 -5.77
N MET A 118 14.82 -31.96 -6.08
CA MET A 118 14.52 -30.66 -5.45
C MET A 118 13.08 -30.20 -5.73
N PHE A 119 12.54 -30.48 -6.91
CA PHE A 119 11.18 -30.06 -7.27
C PHE A 119 10.10 -31.08 -6.90
N THR A 120 10.44 -32.36 -6.82
CA THR A 120 9.45 -33.42 -6.49
C THR A 120 9.30 -33.68 -5.00
N THR A 121 10.32 -33.39 -4.19
CA THR A 121 10.30 -33.70 -2.75
C THR A 121 9.93 -32.46 -1.95
N GLN A 122 8.68 -32.38 -1.51
CA GLN A 122 8.14 -31.27 -0.72
C GLN A 122 8.67 -31.25 0.74
N SER A 123 9.35 -32.32 1.18
CA SER A 123 9.79 -32.53 2.55
C SER A 123 11.17 -33.18 2.59
N GLY A 124 12.22 -32.41 2.92
CA GLY A 124 13.50 -32.98 3.34
C GLY A 124 14.67 -32.63 2.43
N VAL A 125 15.18 -31.41 2.57
CA VAL A 125 16.56 -31.05 2.20
C VAL A 125 17.57 -32.03 2.85
N ASP A 126 17.19 -32.66 3.97
CA ASP A 126 18.01 -33.62 4.71
C ASP A 126 18.30 -34.96 3.99
N GLU A 127 17.42 -35.45 3.11
CA GLU A 127 17.69 -36.69 2.35
C GLU A 127 18.61 -36.43 1.13
N LEU A 128 18.66 -35.18 0.64
CA LEU A 128 19.58 -34.76 -0.43
C LEU A 128 21.03 -34.62 0.06
N LEU A 129 21.23 -34.38 1.35
CA LEU A 129 22.55 -34.19 1.96
C LEU A 129 23.29 -35.50 2.29
N GLN A 130 22.60 -36.65 2.20
CA GLN A 130 23.18 -37.95 2.53
C GLN A 130 23.75 -38.69 1.32
N ASP A 131 23.42 -38.23 0.11
CA ASP A 131 23.99 -38.74 -1.14
C ASP A 131 25.26 -37.94 -1.45
N SER A 132 26.42 -38.53 -1.15
CA SER A 132 27.78 -37.98 -1.36
C SER A 132 28.14 -37.76 -2.84
N PHE A 133 27.15 -37.75 -3.73
CA PHE A 133 27.27 -37.74 -5.17
C PHE A 133 27.31 -36.31 -5.76
N TYR A 134 26.72 -35.33 -5.08
CA TYR A 134 26.74 -33.94 -5.54
C TYR A 134 27.83 -33.20 -4.78
N GLY A 135 28.98 -32.99 -5.42
CA GLY A 135 30.09 -32.22 -4.84
C GLY A 135 29.67 -30.82 -4.37
N ASN A 136 30.57 -30.07 -3.74
CA ASN A 136 30.31 -28.71 -3.23
C ASN A 136 29.85 -27.75 -4.36
N ILE A 137 28.54 -27.72 -4.64
CA ILE A 137 27.91 -26.91 -5.68
C ILE A 137 27.13 -25.78 -5.03
N THR A 138 27.31 -24.56 -5.53
CA THR A 138 26.50 -23.41 -5.12
C THR A 138 25.30 -23.28 -6.06
N LEU A 139 24.17 -22.80 -5.53
CA LEU A 139 22.97 -22.54 -6.34
C LEU A 139 23.26 -21.58 -7.50
N GLU A 140 24.13 -20.59 -7.29
CA GLU A 140 24.60 -19.68 -8.33
C GLU A 140 25.33 -20.43 -9.46
N SER A 141 26.27 -21.30 -9.12
CA SER A 141 26.99 -22.10 -10.13
C SER A 141 26.08 -23.07 -10.87
N LEU A 142 25.06 -23.61 -10.19
CA LEU A 142 24.03 -24.45 -10.77
C LEU A 142 23.24 -23.67 -11.83
N TYR A 143 22.72 -22.48 -11.47
CA TYR A 143 21.99 -21.61 -12.39
C TYR A 143 22.85 -21.17 -13.57
N LEU A 144 24.07 -20.68 -13.34
CA LEU A 144 24.93 -20.17 -14.42
C LEU A 144 25.38 -21.25 -15.41
N ASN A 145 25.60 -22.49 -14.94
CA ASN A 145 26.08 -23.58 -15.81
C ASN A 145 24.94 -24.31 -16.54
N THR A 146 23.73 -24.26 -16.02
CA THR A 146 22.57 -24.93 -16.63
C THR A 146 21.55 -23.95 -17.22
N THR A 147 21.91 -22.66 -17.32
CA THR A 147 21.05 -21.63 -17.92
C THR A 147 20.74 -21.85 -19.39
N HIS A 148 19.60 -21.30 -19.82
CA HIS A 148 19.31 -21.04 -21.22
C HIS A 148 20.18 -19.88 -21.73
N GLN A 149 20.58 -19.94 -23.00
CA GLN A 149 21.30 -18.84 -23.64
C GLN A 149 20.29 -17.78 -24.10
N LYS A 150 20.67 -16.50 -24.04
CA LYS A 150 19.82 -15.38 -24.47
C LYS A 150 19.48 -15.46 -25.96
N GLU A 151 20.38 -16.00 -26.79
CA GLU A 151 20.16 -16.24 -28.22
C GLU A 151 19.07 -17.29 -28.49
N ASP A 152 18.90 -18.27 -27.59
CA ASP A 152 17.85 -19.30 -27.69
C ASP A 152 16.46 -18.74 -27.35
N LEU A 153 16.41 -17.63 -26.59
CA LEU A 153 15.18 -17.02 -26.07
C LEU A 153 14.75 -15.78 -26.85
N ILE A 154 15.71 -15.00 -27.36
CA ILE A 154 15.49 -13.70 -27.99
C ILE A 154 15.89 -13.82 -29.47
N PHE A 155 14.95 -14.28 -30.30
CA PHE A 155 15.20 -14.47 -31.74
C PHE A 155 15.17 -13.14 -32.52
N SER A 156 14.23 -12.25 -32.17
CA SER A 156 14.09 -10.93 -32.78
C SER A 156 13.63 -9.91 -31.73
N CYS A 157 14.19 -8.70 -31.83
CA CYS A 157 13.89 -7.59 -30.92
C CYS A 157 13.73 -6.31 -31.74
N LEU A 158 12.63 -5.58 -31.52
CA LEU A 158 12.40 -4.27 -32.13
C LEU A 158 12.05 -3.24 -31.05
N TRP A 159 12.77 -2.12 -31.06
CA TRP A 159 12.54 -0.96 -30.21
C TRP A 159 12.40 0.31 -31.06
N LYS A 160 11.24 0.98 -31.02
CA LYS A 160 10.96 2.19 -31.83
C LYS A 160 11.28 2.01 -33.33
N GLY A 161 10.92 0.85 -33.88
CA GLY A 161 11.20 0.48 -35.28
C GLY A 161 12.67 0.20 -35.59
N LYS A 162 13.57 0.21 -34.60
CA LYS A 162 14.98 -0.17 -34.74
C LYS A 162 15.17 -1.59 -34.21
N THR A 163 15.92 -2.40 -34.95
CA THR A 163 16.30 -3.74 -34.51
C THR A 163 17.28 -3.66 -33.34
N CYS A 164 16.98 -4.34 -32.22
CA CYS A 164 17.89 -4.57 -31.10
C CYS A 164 18.51 -5.97 -31.20
N LYS A 165 19.65 -6.17 -30.53
CA LYS A 165 20.37 -7.44 -30.50
C LYS A 165 20.26 -8.10 -29.12
N SER A 166 20.46 -9.41 -29.08
CA SER A 166 20.63 -10.18 -27.83
C SER A 166 21.78 -9.61 -26.95
N ASP A 167 22.78 -8.97 -27.55
CA ASP A 167 23.86 -8.30 -26.83
C ASP A 167 23.46 -7.04 -26.06
N ASP A 168 22.32 -6.45 -26.38
CA ASP A 168 21.79 -5.29 -25.64
C ASP A 168 21.14 -5.70 -24.30
N PHE A 169 21.03 -7.02 -24.05
CA PHE A 169 20.47 -7.58 -22.83
C PHE A 169 21.59 -7.97 -21.85
N LYS A 170 21.45 -7.54 -20.60
CA LYS A 170 22.35 -7.89 -19.51
C LYS A 170 21.82 -9.08 -18.74
N THR A 171 22.71 -10.00 -18.40
CA THR A 171 22.37 -11.14 -17.55
C THR A 171 22.16 -10.69 -16.11
N VAL A 172 21.05 -11.12 -15.51
CA VAL A 172 20.73 -10.91 -14.09
C VAL A 172 20.35 -12.24 -13.45
N LEU A 173 20.80 -12.48 -12.23
CA LEU A 173 20.43 -13.68 -11.46
C LEU A 173 19.22 -13.36 -10.58
N THR A 174 18.21 -14.23 -10.65
CA THR A 174 16.95 -14.12 -9.91
C THR A 174 16.64 -15.45 -9.21
N ASP A 175 15.54 -15.48 -8.46
CA ASP A 175 14.97 -16.71 -7.89
C ASP A 175 14.46 -17.68 -8.96
N HIS A 176 14.06 -17.18 -10.12
CA HIS A 176 13.72 -17.96 -11.32
C HIS A 176 14.95 -18.48 -12.10
N GLY A 177 16.16 -18.23 -11.59
CA GLY A 177 17.41 -18.55 -12.26
C GLY A 177 17.95 -17.36 -13.06
N VAL A 178 18.59 -17.65 -14.19
CA VAL A 178 19.26 -16.63 -15.00
C VAL A 178 18.26 -15.97 -15.98
N CYS A 179 18.18 -14.65 -15.91
CA CYS A 179 17.31 -13.82 -16.73
C CYS A 179 18.10 -12.74 -17.47
N PHE A 180 17.42 -12.05 -18.38
CA PHE A 180 18.03 -11.07 -19.27
C PHE A 180 17.27 -9.74 -19.22
N THR A 181 17.95 -8.67 -18.81
CA THR A 181 17.40 -7.33 -18.68
C THR A 181 17.88 -6.42 -19.79
N TRP A 182 16.95 -5.91 -20.57
CA TRP A 182 17.17 -4.84 -21.54
C TRP A 182 16.91 -3.48 -20.90
N ASN A 183 17.64 -2.46 -21.36
CA ASN A 183 17.52 -1.09 -20.87
C ASN A 183 17.77 -0.93 -19.34
N SER A 184 18.69 -1.73 -18.80
CA SER A 184 19.04 -1.79 -17.37
C SER A 184 19.81 -0.57 -16.81
N ASN A 185 20.17 0.41 -17.64
CA ASN A 185 21.06 1.51 -17.24
C ASN A 185 20.35 2.77 -16.70
N ASP A 186 19.01 2.77 -16.59
CA ASP A 186 18.27 3.91 -16.06
C ASP A 186 17.79 3.64 -14.63
N ASP A 187 18.33 4.40 -13.67
CA ASP A 187 18.03 4.31 -12.23
C ASP A 187 16.60 4.78 -11.85
N HIS A 188 15.74 5.06 -12.83
CA HIS A 188 14.39 5.59 -12.62
C HIS A 188 13.35 4.85 -13.47
N VAL A 189 12.82 3.77 -12.91
CA VAL A 189 11.67 3.03 -13.47
C VAL A 189 10.41 3.89 -13.36
N SER A 190 9.75 4.21 -14.47
CA SER A 190 8.42 4.85 -14.42
C SER A 190 7.46 4.44 -15.56
N SER A 191 6.33 3.85 -15.12
CA SER A 191 5.07 3.55 -15.83
C SER A 191 5.02 2.44 -16.90
N PRO A 192 3.84 1.81 -17.12
CA PRO A 192 3.71 0.56 -17.87
C PRO A 192 3.71 0.79 -19.38
N GLY A 193 4.62 0.12 -20.09
CA GLY A 193 4.54 -0.10 -21.54
C GLY A 193 3.85 -1.43 -21.86
N ILE A 194 3.43 -1.61 -23.11
CA ILE A 194 2.93 -2.90 -23.60
C ILE A 194 4.13 -3.77 -23.98
N ILE A 195 4.21 -4.96 -23.38
CA ILE A 195 5.11 -6.04 -23.82
C ILE A 195 4.22 -7.01 -24.60
N SER A 196 4.34 -7.04 -25.92
CA SER A 196 3.64 -8.01 -26.77
C SER A 196 4.57 -9.19 -27.03
N PHE A 197 4.17 -10.38 -26.59
CA PHE A 197 4.81 -11.65 -26.95
C PHE A 197 3.98 -12.28 -28.07
N ASP A 198 4.52 -12.35 -29.28
CA ASP A 198 3.90 -13.17 -30.34
C ASP A 198 4.53 -14.57 -30.27
N VAL A 199 3.75 -15.53 -29.76
CA VAL A 199 4.16 -16.93 -29.58
C VAL A 199 3.49 -17.81 -30.64
N SER A 200 3.45 -17.34 -31.89
CA SER A 200 3.01 -18.18 -33.01
C SER A 200 4.11 -19.13 -33.54
N SER A 201 5.41 -18.86 -33.29
CA SER A 201 6.62 -19.74 -33.37
C SER A 201 7.90 -18.85 -33.23
N PRO A 202 9.14 -19.39 -33.09
CA PRO A 202 10.17 -18.92 -32.12
C PRO A 202 10.19 -17.40 -31.85
N GLY A 203 9.98 -17.07 -30.57
CA GLY A 203 9.42 -15.80 -30.09
C GLY A 203 10.05 -14.52 -30.61
N ILE A 204 9.20 -13.65 -31.15
CA ILE A 204 9.49 -12.26 -31.46
C ILE A 204 9.08 -11.41 -30.26
N ILE A 205 9.98 -10.56 -29.76
CA ILE A 205 9.69 -9.61 -28.69
C ILE A 205 9.61 -8.21 -29.30
N SER A 206 8.42 -7.61 -29.23
CA SER A 206 8.16 -6.26 -29.76
C SER A 206 7.74 -5.31 -28.64
N PHE A 207 8.25 -4.09 -28.70
CA PHE A 207 7.96 -3.02 -27.74
C PHE A 207 7.47 -1.77 -28.49
N ASP A 208 6.23 -1.35 -28.25
CA ASP A 208 5.63 -0.15 -28.86
C ASP A 208 4.94 0.76 -27.81
N ASP A 209 4.89 2.05 -28.12
CA ASP A 209 4.43 3.15 -27.24
C ASP A 209 2.93 3.50 -27.48
N SER A 210 2.20 2.65 -28.21
CA SER A 210 0.85 2.94 -28.68
C SER A 210 -0.24 2.42 -27.72
N SER A 211 -0.54 3.22 -26.69
CA SER A 211 -1.76 3.16 -25.83
C SER A 211 -1.72 2.18 -24.63
N PRO A 212 -2.58 2.34 -23.60
CA PRO A 212 -2.37 1.72 -22.29
C PRO A 212 -2.71 0.23 -22.30
N GLY A 213 -1.70 -0.58 -21.98
CA GLY A 213 -1.80 -1.83 -21.21
C GLY A 213 -2.79 -2.88 -21.70
N ILE A 214 -2.40 -3.67 -22.71
CA ILE A 214 -2.89 -5.05 -22.86
C ILE A 214 -1.71 -5.94 -23.23
N ILE A 215 -1.35 -6.86 -22.31
CA ILE A 215 -0.49 -8.00 -22.62
C ILE A 215 -1.44 -9.08 -23.15
N SER A 216 -1.44 -9.31 -24.46
CA SER A 216 -2.19 -10.40 -25.08
C SER A 216 -1.28 -11.61 -25.23
N PHE A 217 -1.71 -12.76 -24.70
CA PHE A 217 -1.12 -14.06 -24.99
C PHE A 217 -2.19 -14.82 -25.78
N ASP A 218 -2.05 -14.86 -27.10
CA ASP A 218 -2.89 -15.75 -27.91
C ASP A 218 -2.33 -17.17 -27.78
N PHE A 219 -3.00 -17.99 -26.99
CA PHE A 219 -2.82 -19.43 -26.98
C PHE A 219 -3.88 -20.03 -27.92
N GLU A 220 -3.44 -20.67 -28.99
CA GLU A 220 -4.29 -21.54 -29.82
C GLU A 220 -4.32 -22.97 -29.24
#